data_AF-A0A2S1SX46-F1
#
_entry.id   AF-A0A2S1SX46-F1
#
_cell.length_a   1.000
_cell.length_b   1.000
_cell.length_c   1.000
_cell.angle_alpha   90.00
_cell.angle_beta   90.00
_cell.angle_gamma   90.00
#
_symmetry.space_group_name_H-M   'P 1'
#
loop_
_entity.id
_entity.type
_entity.pdbx_description
1 polymer ?
#
loop_
_entity_poly.entity_id
_entity_poly.type
_entity_poly.pdbx_seq_one_letter_code
_entity_poly.pdbx_strand_id
1 'polypeptide(L)'
;MATKRSTFISAVTTATLLAGGMVVGAAAPSAAESAPQSVASAQAAPAVACGTTIKRLPSGGGPFPNKKWDIYYRNCGSTTVQKRVDIARGRDTVCSNIAKGATKKWHYETGYFGPDYPRSVVSC
;
A
#
# COMPACT_ATOMS: atom_id res chain seq x y z
N MET A 1 -34.87 -33.53 -25.73
CA MET A 1 -34.03 -33.00 -26.81
C MET A 1 -32.58 -33.39 -26.54
N ALA A 2 -31.86 -33.77 -27.61
CA ALA A 2 -30.48 -34.26 -27.66
C ALA A 2 -29.46 -33.15 -27.24
N THR A 3 -28.20 -33.40 -26.84
CA THR A 3 -27.10 -34.01 -27.61
C THR A 3 -25.81 -34.12 -26.78
N LYS A 4 -25.14 -35.28 -26.90
CA LYS A 4 -23.68 -35.65 -26.85
C LYS A 4 -22.62 -34.89 -26.02
N ARG A 5 -21.93 -35.71 -25.19
CA ARG A 5 -20.46 -35.95 -24.99
C ARG A 5 -19.44 -34.95 -25.57
N SER A 6 -18.40 -34.64 -24.79
CA SER A 6 -16.99 -34.88 -25.19
C SER A 6 -16.03 -34.89 -24.01
N THR A 7 -15.19 -35.93 -23.99
CA THR A 7 -14.09 -36.24 -23.09
C THR A 7 -12.79 -35.69 -23.68
N PHE A 8 -11.90 -35.10 -22.87
CA PHE A 8 -10.46 -35.19 -23.11
C PHE A 8 -9.71 -35.44 -21.80
N ILE A 9 -9.19 -36.67 -21.69
CA ILE A 9 -8.18 -37.12 -20.74
C ILE A 9 -6.87 -37.18 -21.52
N SER A 10 -5.77 -36.65 -20.97
CA SER A 10 -4.39 -37.18 -21.02
C SER A 10 -3.46 -36.09 -20.47
N ALA A 11 -2.91 -36.20 -19.26
CA ALA A 11 -1.84 -37.12 -18.79
C ALA A 11 -0.44 -36.67 -19.24
N VAL A 12 0.35 -36.26 -18.21
CA VAL A 12 1.74 -36.66 -17.85
C VAL A 12 2.66 -36.93 -19.06
N THR A 13 3.88 -36.40 -19.12
CA THR A 13 5.07 -37.10 -18.60
C THR A 13 6.30 -36.19 -18.57
N THR A 14 7.01 -36.28 -17.44
CA THR A 14 8.35 -35.78 -17.14
C THR A 14 9.40 -36.28 -18.14
N ALA A 15 10.36 -35.43 -18.52
CA ALA A 15 11.58 -35.89 -19.16
C ALA A 15 12.80 -35.18 -18.55
N THR A 16 13.62 -35.98 -17.86
CA THR A 16 14.99 -35.67 -17.40
C THR A 16 15.95 -36.33 -18.37
N LEU A 17 16.97 -35.62 -18.87
CA LEU A 17 18.24 -36.14 -19.44
C LEU A 17 19.24 -34.96 -19.49
N LEU A 18 20.29 -34.94 -18.67
CA LEU A 18 21.59 -35.64 -18.74
C LEU A 18 22.69 -34.81 -19.43
N ALA A 19 23.61 -34.37 -18.57
CA ALA A 19 25.06 -34.20 -18.72
C ALA A 19 25.73 -34.19 -20.11
N GLY A 20 26.62 -33.21 -20.28
CA GLY A 20 27.97 -33.43 -20.82
C GLY A 20 28.28 -32.81 -22.18
N GLY A 21 29.45 -32.17 -22.27
CA GLY A 21 30.18 -31.97 -23.53
C GLY A 21 30.53 -30.52 -23.87
N MET A 22 31.77 -30.13 -23.59
CA MET A 22 32.46 -29.05 -24.32
C MET A 22 32.74 -29.49 -25.75
N VAL A 23 32.51 -28.61 -26.74
CA VAL A 23 33.25 -28.58 -28.01
C VAL A 23 33.27 -27.15 -28.56
N VAL A 24 34.47 -26.77 -28.99
CA VAL A 24 34.92 -25.52 -29.60
C VAL A 24 34.57 -25.50 -31.09
N GLY A 25 34.18 -24.35 -31.67
CA GLY A 25 34.30 -24.15 -33.12
C GLY A 25 33.38 -23.12 -33.80
N ALA A 26 33.95 -21.93 -34.02
CA ALA A 26 33.86 -21.11 -35.23
C ALA A 26 32.59 -20.29 -35.61
N ALA A 27 32.92 -19.04 -36.03
CA ALA A 27 32.21 -18.10 -36.90
C ALA A 27 31.25 -17.07 -36.26
N ALA A 28 31.79 -15.87 -36.02
CA ALA A 28 31.06 -14.59 -36.02
C ALA A 28 30.74 -14.16 -37.48
N PRO A 29 29.99 -13.07 -37.77
CA PRO A 29 29.38 -12.08 -36.87
C PRO A 29 27.90 -11.76 -37.21
N SER A 30 27.18 -11.08 -36.32
CA SER A 30 26.32 -9.92 -36.65
C SER A 30 25.50 -9.42 -35.46
N ALA A 31 25.64 -8.12 -35.22
CA ALA A 31 24.60 -7.19 -34.79
C ALA A 31 23.65 -7.61 -33.66
N ALA A 32 23.96 -7.16 -32.44
CA ALA A 32 22.96 -6.63 -31.54
C ALA A 32 23.66 -5.72 -30.54
N GLU A 33 23.67 -4.43 -30.84
CA GLU A 33 24.00 -3.39 -29.88
C GLU A 33 23.05 -3.56 -28.69
N SER A 34 23.59 -4.04 -27.58
CA SER A 34 22.84 -4.18 -26.34
C SER A 34 22.58 -2.78 -25.83
N ALA A 35 21.41 -2.24 -26.16
CA ALA A 35 20.89 -1.04 -25.53
C ALA A 35 21.01 -1.22 -24.01
N PRO A 36 21.57 -0.24 -23.27
CA PRO A 36 21.55 -0.29 -21.83
C PRO A 36 20.08 -0.40 -21.42
N GLN A 37 19.71 -1.55 -20.85
CA GLN A 37 18.41 -1.71 -20.22
C GLN A 37 18.38 -0.67 -19.09
N SER A 38 17.72 0.45 -19.37
CA SER A 38 17.31 1.41 -18.36
C SER A 38 16.48 0.62 -17.35
N VAL A 39 17.16 0.15 -16.30
CA VAL A 39 16.54 -0.22 -15.05
C VAL A 39 15.92 1.05 -14.52
N ALA A 40 14.72 1.35 -15.04
CA ALA A 40 13.79 2.23 -14.39
C ALA A 40 13.62 1.62 -13.00
N SER A 41 14.40 2.17 -12.06
CA SER A 41 14.23 1.90 -10.64
C SER A 41 12.83 2.38 -10.36
N ALA A 42 11.86 1.48 -10.47
CA ALA A 42 10.53 1.70 -9.96
C ALA A 42 10.77 1.95 -8.48
N GLN A 43 10.83 3.22 -8.10
CA GLN A 43 10.91 3.63 -6.71
C GLN A 43 9.74 2.91 -6.06
N ALA A 44 10.07 1.86 -5.32
CA ALA A 44 9.10 1.11 -4.56
C ALA A 44 8.44 2.15 -3.69
N ALA A 45 7.17 2.47 -4.02
CA ALA A 45 6.39 3.39 -3.21
C ALA A 45 6.51 2.86 -1.78
N PRO A 46 6.94 3.69 -0.80
CA PRO A 46 7.19 3.22 0.54
C PRO A 46 5.96 2.43 0.97
N ALA A 47 6.16 1.16 1.33
CA ALA A 47 5.07 0.31 1.76
C ALA A 47 4.36 1.04 2.90
N VAL A 48 3.17 1.60 2.61
CA VAL A 48 2.48 2.46 3.56
C VAL A 48 2.08 1.57 4.72
N ALA A 49 2.75 1.77 5.87
CA ALA A 49 2.53 0.97 7.06
C ALA A 49 1.04 0.98 7.41
N CYS A 50 0.53 -0.20 7.70
CA CYS A 50 -0.85 -0.40 8.09
C CYS A 50 -1.12 0.21 9.47
N GLY A 51 -2.32 0.75 9.66
CA GLY A 51 -2.73 1.32 10.94
C GLY A 51 -2.71 2.84 10.97
N THR A 52 -2.44 3.39 12.15
CA THR A 52 -2.67 4.80 12.47
C THR A 52 -1.35 5.55 12.64
N THR A 53 -1.25 6.71 12.00
CA THR A 53 -0.14 7.65 12.19
C THR A 53 -0.70 8.99 12.63
N ILE A 54 -0.25 9.51 13.76
CA ILE A 54 -0.64 10.83 14.27
C ILE A 54 0.62 11.70 14.26
N LYS A 55 0.59 12.79 13.49
CA LYS A 55 1.71 13.73 13.37
C LYS A 55 1.28 15.11 13.85
N ARG A 56 1.98 15.63 14.86
CA ARG A 56 1.86 17.03 15.26
C ARG A 56 2.56 17.91 14.23
N LEU A 57 1.87 18.94 13.76
CA LEU A 57 2.42 19.93 12.86
C LEU A 57 3.02 21.11 13.65
N PRO A 58 4.01 21.81 13.09
CA PRO A 58 4.56 23.01 13.69
C PRO A 58 3.43 23.99 14.03
N SER A 59 3.42 24.48 15.25
CA SER A 59 2.44 25.45 15.71
C SER A 59 2.93 26.85 15.34
N GLY A 60 2.07 27.72 14.81
CA GLY A 60 2.46 29.07 14.41
C GLY A 60 2.97 29.88 15.60
N GLY A 61 4.09 30.60 15.44
CA GLY A 61 4.79 31.32 16.51
C GLY A 61 4.02 32.55 17.01
N GLY A 62 2.96 32.33 17.79
CA GLY A 62 2.21 33.34 18.51
C GLY A 62 2.02 32.96 19.98
N PRO A 63 1.56 33.88 20.82
CA PRO A 63 1.38 33.64 22.28
C PRO A 63 0.36 32.54 22.59
N PHE A 64 -0.53 32.23 21.64
CA PHE A 64 -1.53 31.16 21.74
C PHE A 64 -1.49 30.30 20.46
N PRO A 65 -0.52 29.39 20.35
CA PRO A 65 -0.34 28.63 19.12
C PRO A 65 -1.39 27.52 19.03
N ASN A 66 -2.30 27.59 18.06
CA ASN A 66 -3.19 26.47 17.75
C ASN A 66 -2.34 25.22 17.46
N LYS A 67 -2.65 24.11 18.12
CA LYS A 67 -1.98 22.83 17.87
C LYS A 67 -2.66 22.20 16.66
N LYS A 68 -1.85 21.95 15.62
CA LYS A 68 -2.30 21.33 14.38
C LYS A 68 -1.80 19.89 14.32
N TRP A 69 -2.63 18.99 13.83
CA TRP A 69 -2.35 17.57 13.73
C TRP A 69 -2.85 17.02 12.40
N ASP A 70 -2.01 16.20 11.77
CA ASP A 70 -2.42 15.33 10.69
C ASP A 70 -2.53 13.90 11.21
N ILE A 71 -3.71 13.30 11.07
CA ILE A 71 -3.98 11.91 11.44
C ILE A 71 -4.23 11.11 10.16
N TYR A 72 -3.56 9.98 10.03
CA TYR A 72 -3.69 9.06 8.91
C TYR A 72 -4.11 7.69 9.42
N TYR A 73 -5.04 7.06 8.72
CA TYR A 73 -5.37 5.66 8.91
C TYR A 73 -5.36 4.93 7.58
N ARG A 74 -4.54 3.88 7.46
CA ARG A 74 -4.50 2.97 6.31
C ARG A 74 -5.29 1.72 6.65
N ASN A 75 -6.37 1.46 5.91
CA ASN A 75 -7.09 0.20 6.06
C ASN A 75 -6.37 -0.91 5.28
N CYS A 76 -5.68 -1.80 5.99
CA CYS A 76 -5.08 -2.99 5.40
C CYS A 76 -5.90 -4.27 5.56
N GLY A 77 -7.11 -4.15 6.12
CA GLY A 77 -8.04 -5.27 6.20
C GLY A 77 -8.58 -5.67 4.84
N SER A 78 -9.36 -6.75 4.81
CA SER A 78 -10.00 -7.26 3.59
C SER A 78 -11.34 -6.59 3.27
N THR A 79 -11.88 -5.78 4.18
CA THR A 79 -13.21 -5.17 4.08
C THR A 79 -13.17 -3.65 4.31
N THR A 80 -14.23 -2.95 3.93
CA THR A 80 -14.44 -1.56 4.32
C THR A 80 -14.70 -1.47 5.82
N VAL A 81 -14.03 -0.54 6.50
CA VAL A 81 -14.19 -0.30 7.94
C VAL A 81 -14.67 1.12 8.19
N GLN A 82 -15.41 1.33 9.27
CA GLN A 82 -15.81 2.64 9.73
C GLN A 82 -14.92 3.10 10.89
N LYS A 83 -14.35 4.30 10.78
CA LYS A 83 -13.40 4.84 11.78
C LYS A 83 -13.65 6.31 12.07
N ARG A 84 -13.27 6.75 13.27
CA ARG A 84 -13.19 8.16 13.67
C ARG A 84 -11.92 8.42 14.49
N VAL A 85 -11.49 9.68 14.53
CA VAL A 85 -10.43 10.13 15.44
C VAL A 85 -11.04 10.37 16.81
N ASP A 86 -10.46 9.74 17.82
CA ASP A 86 -10.76 9.94 19.24
C ASP A 86 -9.95 11.14 19.75
N ILE A 87 -10.67 12.18 20.18
CA ILE A 87 -10.07 13.45 20.62
C ILE A 87 -10.17 13.53 22.14
N ALA A 88 -9.01 13.66 22.82
CA ALA A 88 -9.01 13.92 24.26
C ALA A 88 -9.74 15.22 24.56
N ARG A 89 -10.74 15.18 25.45
CA ARG A 89 -11.47 16.36 25.98
C ARG A 89 -12.24 17.20 24.95
N GLY A 90 -12.20 16.81 23.67
CA GLY A 90 -12.93 17.43 22.57
C GLY A 90 -14.02 16.52 22.00
N ARG A 91 -14.64 16.96 20.91
CA ARG A 91 -15.58 16.15 20.14
C ARG A 91 -14.82 15.31 19.13
N ASP A 92 -15.08 14.00 19.12
CA ASP A 92 -14.59 13.09 18.09
C ASP A 92 -14.98 13.56 16.68
N THR A 93 -14.18 13.19 15.69
CA THR A 93 -14.54 13.44 14.28
C THR A 93 -15.72 12.58 13.85
N VAL A 94 -16.42 12.98 12.79
CA VAL A 94 -17.48 12.15 12.18
C VAL A 94 -16.91 10.84 11.66
N CYS A 95 -17.65 9.76 11.89
CA CYS A 95 -17.38 8.43 11.37
C CYS A 95 -17.22 8.45 9.84
N SER A 96 -16.11 7.90 9.36
CA SER A 96 -15.79 7.80 7.93
C SER A 96 -15.68 6.34 7.52
N ASN A 97 -16.29 5.99 6.39
CA ASN A 97 -16.09 4.70 5.74
C ASN A 97 -14.76 4.70 4.98
N ILE A 98 -13.94 3.69 5.21
CA ILE A 98 -12.58 3.57 4.66
C ILE A 98 -12.48 2.22 3.95
N ALA A 99 -12.47 2.25 2.62
CA ALA A 99 -12.39 1.06 1.79
C ALA A 99 -11.09 0.27 2.05
N LYS A 100 -11.10 -1.02 1.69
CA LYS A 100 -9.90 -1.86 1.69
C LYS A 100 -8.77 -1.19 0.91
N GLY A 101 -7.59 -1.13 1.50
CA GLY A 101 -6.39 -0.54 0.88
C GLY A 101 -6.42 0.99 0.80
N ALA A 102 -7.49 1.66 1.27
CA ALA A 102 -7.57 3.11 1.25
C ALA A 102 -6.88 3.73 2.48
N THR A 103 -6.42 4.97 2.30
CA THR A 103 -5.93 5.82 3.39
C THR A 103 -6.90 6.95 3.62
N LYS A 104 -7.31 7.17 4.87
CA LYS A 104 -8.04 8.37 5.29
C LYS A 104 -7.08 9.30 6.01
N LYS A 105 -7.14 10.58 5.65
CA LYS A 105 -6.49 11.67 6.37
C LYS A 105 -7.54 12.51 7.08
N TRP A 106 -7.30 12.85 8.35
CA TRP A 106 -7.99 13.89 9.07
C TRP A 106 -7.01 14.99 9.43
N HIS A 107 -7.47 16.23 9.34
CA HIS A 107 -6.75 17.39 9.84
C HIS A 107 -7.49 17.88 11.08
N TYR A 108 -6.77 18.04 12.18
CA TYR A 108 -7.32 18.51 13.44
C TYR A 108 -6.55 19.74 13.92
N GLU A 109 -7.27 20.81 14.20
CA GLU A 109 -6.73 22.04 14.76
C GLU A 109 -7.47 22.32 16.07
N THR A 110 -6.71 22.54 17.15
CA THR A 110 -7.30 22.90 18.44
C THR A 110 -7.82 24.32 18.40
N GLY A 111 -8.96 24.55 19.04
CA GLY A 111 -9.42 25.90 19.37
C GLY A 111 -8.51 26.60 20.39
N TYR A 112 -8.72 27.91 20.52
CA TYR A 112 -7.88 28.88 21.25
C TYR A 112 -7.60 28.54 22.74
N PHE A 113 -8.38 27.68 23.39
CA PHE A 113 -8.22 27.33 24.82
C PHE A 113 -8.25 25.83 25.14
N GLY A 114 -8.30 24.96 24.13
CA GLY A 114 -8.49 23.53 24.36
C GLY A 114 -7.18 22.79 24.64
N PRO A 115 -7.05 21.99 25.72
CA PRO A 115 -6.01 20.98 25.84
C PRO A 115 -6.29 19.77 24.92
N ASP A 116 -7.11 19.95 23.89
CA ASP A 116 -7.58 18.86 23.06
C ASP A 116 -6.46 18.34 22.17
N TYR A 117 -6.38 17.02 22.03
CA TYR A 117 -5.43 16.39 21.11
C TYR A 117 -5.95 15.04 20.64
N PRO A 118 -5.62 14.64 19.41
CA PRO A 118 -5.95 13.30 18.94
C PRO A 118 -5.18 12.26 19.75
N ARG A 119 -5.90 11.27 20.30
CA ARG A 119 -5.28 10.15 21.04
C ARG A 119 -5.09 8.95 20.13
N SER A 120 -6.11 8.61 19.35
CA SER A 120 -6.10 7.43 18.48
C SER A 120 -7.15 7.51 17.38
N VAL A 121 -7.19 6.49 16.52
CA VAL A 121 -8.31 6.26 15.58
C VAL A 121 -9.06 5.03 16.07
N VAL A 122 -10.33 5.20 16.40
CA VAL A 122 -11.20 4.17 16.97
C VAL A 122 -12.26 3.74 15.97
N SER A 123 -12.82 2.56 16.19
CA SER A 123 -14.00 2.12 15.45
C SER A 123 -15.21 2.97 15.80
N CYS A 124 -16.01 3.23 14.76
CA CYS A 124 -17.43 3.35 14.93
C CYS A 124 -18.02 1.93 14.84
#